data_AF-A0A6C0IG77-F1
#
_entry.id   AF-A0A6C0IG77-F1
#
_cell.length_a   1.000
_cell.length_b   1.000
_cell.length_c   1.000
_cell.angle_alpha   90.00
_cell.angle_beta   90.00
_cell.angle_gamma   90.00
#
_symmetry.space_group_name_H-M   'P 1'
#
loop_
_entity.id
_entity.type
_entity.pdbx_description
1 polymer ?
#
loop_
_entity_poly.entity_id
_entity_poly.type
_entity_poly.pdbx_seq_one_letter_code
_entity_poly.pdbx_strand_id
1 'polypeptide(L)'
;MSDTINLEGYSLPLRKQKIFCISESTQSLDIMFQGLYKQYSEEVIRRNKVICFFSDIYMNHHPKWLHQIHCDALFYVRDNNDLRLAATFIQHTTKPLCILWYGNDLPLSLFNLWSSNHNKEDITLICGGTTISRAEYTSIFWSTKSSYDEIHPIILYKMTSTGTRNMDLKLIIQECKASEVSLVWSKDSLSWFDFNSVKNSGPHINYTHASEYLRTLADALESKEN
;
A
#
# COMPACT_ATOMS: atom_id res chain seq x y z
N MET A 1 9.79 -5.00 -32.73
CA MET A 1 9.52 -4.23 -31.49
C MET A 1 10.39 -4.85 -30.43
N SER A 2 11.33 -4.10 -29.87
CA SER A 2 12.28 -4.60 -28.89
C SER A 2 11.58 -4.84 -27.55
N ASP A 3 11.64 -6.08 -27.07
CA ASP A 3 11.24 -6.46 -25.71
C ASP A 3 12.28 -5.90 -24.72
N THR A 4 12.26 -4.59 -24.53
CA THR A 4 13.14 -3.92 -23.56
C THR A 4 12.50 -3.96 -22.19
N ILE A 5 13.01 -4.88 -21.37
CA ILE A 5 12.79 -4.85 -19.93
C ILE A 5 13.53 -3.63 -19.40
N ASN A 6 12.78 -2.58 -19.07
CA ASN A 6 13.33 -1.45 -18.31
C ASN A 6 13.21 -1.82 -16.83
N LEU A 7 14.22 -2.51 -16.29
CA LEU A 7 14.43 -2.65 -14.85
C LEU A 7 14.88 -1.29 -14.27
N GLU A 8 14.04 -0.29 -14.42
CA GLU A 8 14.16 1.00 -13.75
C GLU A 8 13.47 0.91 -12.39
N GLY A 9 13.83 1.81 -11.47
CA GLY A 9 13.16 1.91 -10.18
C GLY A 9 11.68 2.27 -10.37
N TYR A 10 10.79 1.56 -9.67
CA TYR A 10 9.35 1.81 -9.77
C TYR A 10 9.00 3.24 -9.31
N SER A 11 8.43 4.03 -10.22
CA SER A 11 8.08 5.44 -10.01
C SER A 11 6.76 5.81 -10.70
N LEU A 12 5.64 5.39 -10.10
CA LEU A 12 4.31 5.85 -10.51
C LEU A 12 3.67 6.75 -9.45
N PRO A 13 2.86 7.77 -9.84
CA PRO A 13 2.08 8.56 -8.90
C PRO A 13 1.05 7.67 -8.19
N LEU A 14 0.85 7.86 -6.89
CA LEU A 14 0.04 6.96 -6.06
C LEU A 14 -1.47 7.17 -6.24
N ARG A 15 -1.89 8.38 -6.63
CA ARG A 15 -3.30 8.70 -6.80
C ARG A 15 -3.97 7.69 -7.75
N LYS A 16 -5.11 7.14 -7.32
CA LYS A 16 -5.92 6.15 -8.06
C LYS A 16 -5.23 4.80 -8.30
N GLN A 17 -4.07 4.55 -7.69
CA GLN A 17 -3.40 3.26 -7.81
C GLN A 17 -4.11 2.19 -6.99
N LYS A 18 -4.04 0.97 -7.52
CA LYS A 18 -4.51 -0.25 -6.87
C LYS A 18 -3.29 -1.15 -6.75
N ILE A 19 -2.67 -1.13 -5.59
CA ILE A 19 -1.45 -1.86 -5.31
C ILE A 19 -1.79 -3.09 -4.47
N PHE A 20 -1.25 -4.25 -4.87
CA PHE A 20 -1.30 -5.46 -4.07
C PHE A 20 0.10 -5.84 -3.61
N CYS A 21 0.30 -6.08 -2.32
CA CYS A 21 1.56 -6.57 -1.75
C CYS A 21 1.39 -8.02 -1.33
N ILE A 22 2.23 -8.90 -1.87
CA ILE A 22 2.22 -10.33 -1.56
C ILE A 22 3.36 -10.62 -0.60
N SER A 23 3.00 -11.14 0.58
CA SER A 23 3.99 -11.66 1.53
C SER A 23 3.39 -12.67 2.49
N GLU A 24 4.14 -13.75 2.74
CA GLU A 24 3.81 -14.74 3.77
C GLU A 24 4.01 -14.24 5.20
N SER A 25 4.87 -13.21 5.38
CA SER A 25 5.20 -12.67 6.69
C SER A 25 4.51 -11.33 6.93
N THR A 26 3.79 -11.22 8.04
CA THR A 26 3.20 -9.95 8.52
C THR A 26 4.26 -8.84 8.64
N GLN A 27 5.47 -9.18 9.10
CA GLN A 27 6.57 -8.22 9.21
C GLN A 27 7.04 -7.71 7.85
N SER A 28 7.17 -8.59 6.86
CA SER A 28 7.52 -8.19 5.50
C SER A 28 6.42 -7.31 4.89
N LEU A 29 5.15 -7.65 5.15
CA LEU A 29 4.03 -6.84 4.70
C LEU A 29 4.02 -5.43 5.34
N ASP A 30 4.32 -5.33 6.64
CA ASP A 30 4.48 -4.05 7.33
C ASP A 30 5.56 -3.18 6.69
N ILE A 31 6.71 -3.77 6.34
CA ILE A 31 7.79 -3.07 5.65
C ILE A 31 7.32 -2.57 4.28
N MET A 32 6.59 -3.40 3.54
CA MET A 32 6.09 -3.03 2.22
C MET A 32 5.08 -1.89 2.29
N PHE A 33 4.09 -1.99 3.17
CA PHE A 33 3.10 -0.94 3.36
C PHE A 33 3.73 0.36 3.87
N GLN A 34 4.63 0.27 4.85
CA GLN A 34 5.33 1.43 5.38
C GLN A 34 6.16 2.12 4.29
N GLY A 35 6.89 1.36 3.47
CA GLY A 35 7.72 1.93 2.42
C GLY A 35 6.90 2.56 1.29
N LEU A 36 5.82 1.90 0.85
CA LEU A 36 4.87 2.52 -0.08
C LEU A 36 4.29 3.80 0.52
N TYR A 37 3.77 3.75 1.74
CA TYR A 37 3.22 4.93 2.40
C TYR A 37 4.23 6.08 2.50
N LYS A 38 5.49 5.79 2.83
CA LYS A 38 6.57 6.79 2.94
C LYS A 38 6.98 7.38 1.59
N GLN A 39 7.07 6.57 0.54
CA GLN A 39 7.38 7.04 -0.82
C GLN A 39 6.40 8.14 -1.25
N TYR A 40 5.14 8.00 -0.84
CA TYR A 40 4.06 8.91 -1.23
C TYR A 40 3.65 9.87 -0.12
N SER A 41 4.46 9.95 0.94
CA SER A 41 4.12 10.70 2.15
C SER A 41 3.83 12.18 1.86
N GLU A 42 4.55 12.84 0.95
CA GLU A 42 4.25 14.23 0.58
C GLU A 42 2.90 14.40 -0.16
N GLU A 43 2.50 13.42 -0.97
CA GLU A 43 1.24 13.42 -1.72
C GLU A 43 0.04 13.04 -0.81
N VAL A 44 0.23 12.02 0.03
CA VAL A 44 -0.81 11.41 0.88
C VAL A 44 -1.09 12.23 2.14
N ILE A 45 -0.05 12.68 2.86
CA ILE A 45 -0.19 13.26 4.21
C ILE A 45 -0.93 14.60 4.22
N ARG A 46 -0.85 15.37 3.12
CA ARG A 46 -1.44 16.72 3.09
C ARG A 46 -2.87 16.75 2.55
N ARG A 47 -3.32 15.72 1.84
CA ARG A 47 -4.56 15.78 1.06
C ARG A 47 -5.52 14.61 1.30
N ASN A 48 -5.02 13.44 1.67
CA ASN A 48 -5.82 12.24 1.75
C ASN A 48 -6.13 11.89 3.21
N LYS A 49 -7.33 11.36 3.45
CA LYS A 49 -7.59 10.61 4.68
C LYS A 49 -7.02 9.21 4.56
N VAL A 50 -6.40 8.72 5.62
CA VAL A 50 -5.79 7.39 5.67
C VAL A 50 -6.69 6.47 6.49
N ILE A 51 -7.22 5.44 5.85
CA ILE A 51 -8.11 4.47 6.48
C ILE A 51 -7.42 3.11 6.44
N CYS A 52 -7.26 2.47 7.60
CA CYS A 52 -6.65 1.16 7.69
C CYS A 52 -7.70 0.10 8.04
N PHE A 53 -7.60 -1.03 7.37
CA PHE A 53 -8.42 -2.21 7.55
C PHE A 53 -7.56 -3.38 7.95
N PHE A 54 -8.05 -4.12 8.91
CA PHE A 54 -7.57 -5.44 9.27
C PHE A 54 -8.71 -6.41 9.00
N SER A 55 -8.39 -7.58 8.46
CA SER A 55 -9.34 -8.68 8.23
C SER A 55 -8.61 -10.03 8.28
N ASP A 56 -9.37 -11.12 8.25
CA ASP A 56 -8.86 -12.50 8.26
C ASP A 56 -7.85 -12.76 9.39
N ILE A 57 -6.69 -13.33 9.02
CA ILE A 57 -5.57 -13.62 9.92
C ILE A 57 -4.91 -12.36 10.51
N TYR A 58 -5.20 -11.18 9.97
CA TYR A 58 -4.63 -9.91 10.42
C TYR A 58 -5.48 -9.21 11.48
N MET A 59 -6.57 -9.83 11.96
CA MET A 59 -7.47 -9.23 12.94
C MET A 59 -6.81 -8.76 14.24
N ASN A 60 -5.78 -9.45 14.69
CA ASN A 60 -5.04 -9.09 15.90
C ASN A 60 -3.68 -8.45 15.56
N HIS A 61 -3.48 -8.05 14.30
CA HIS A 61 -2.24 -7.43 13.86
C HIS A 61 -2.25 -5.94 14.20
N HIS A 62 -1.18 -5.48 14.83
CA HIS A 62 -1.02 -4.09 15.26
C HIS A 62 0.35 -3.57 14.82
N PRO A 63 0.48 -3.14 13.55
CA PRO A 63 1.74 -2.63 13.02
C PRO A 63 2.24 -1.43 13.83
N LYS A 64 3.45 -1.53 14.40
CA LYS A 64 4.04 -0.44 15.20
C LYS A 64 4.18 0.85 14.40
N TRP A 65 4.45 0.75 13.10
CA TRP A 65 4.63 1.90 12.22
C TRP A 65 3.36 2.74 12.05
N LEU A 66 2.17 2.16 12.23
CA LEU A 66 0.91 2.91 12.15
C LEU A 66 0.78 3.95 13.28
N HIS A 67 1.42 3.70 14.43
CA HIS A 67 1.47 4.67 15.54
C HIS A 67 2.33 5.89 15.20
N GLN A 68 3.10 5.84 14.11
CA GLN A 68 3.99 6.92 13.67
C GLN A 68 3.36 7.77 12.55
N ILE A 69 2.13 7.46 12.12
CA ILE A 69 1.43 8.18 11.06
C ILE A 69 0.06 8.66 11.56
N HIS A 70 -0.49 9.67 10.88
CA HIS A 70 -1.89 10.05 11.07
C HIS A 70 -2.78 9.06 10.32
N CYS A 71 -3.59 8.30 11.06
CA CYS A 71 -4.63 7.43 10.51
C CYS A 71 -5.99 7.95 10.96
N ASP A 72 -6.85 8.30 10.02
CA ASP A 72 -8.18 8.88 10.28
C ASP A 72 -9.17 7.86 10.83
N ALA A 73 -9.05 6.59 10.43
CA ALA A 73 -9.93 5.52 10.88
C ALA A 73 -9.26 4.14 10.78
N LEU A 74 -9.56 3.29 11.76
CA LEU A 74 -9.11 1.90 11.86
C LEU A 74 -10.32 0.98 11.94
N PHE A 75 -10.39 -0.01 11.06
CA PHE A 75 -11.47 -1.00 11.05
C PHE A 75 -10.91 -2.40 11.24
N TYR A 76 -11.45 -3.12 12.23
CA TYR A 76 -11.22 -4.55 12.42
C TYR A 76 -12.47 -5.29 11.94
N VAL A 77 -12.47 -5.69 10.67
CA VAL A 77 -13.57 -6.39 10.00
C VAL A 77 -13.60 -7.88 10.37
N ARG A 78 -14.56 -8.25 11.22
CA ARG A 78 -14.84 -9.66 11.58
C ARG A 78 -15.93 -10.26 10.71
N ASP A 79 -16.91 -9.45 10.33
CA ASP A 79 -18.06 -9.88 9.55
C ASP A 79 -18.52 -8.83 8.52
N ASN A 80 -19.58 -9.18 7.80
CA ASN A 80 -20.16 -8.32 6.78
C ASN A 80 -20.81 -7.05 7.34
N ASN A 81 -21.19 -6.99 8.61
CA ASN A 81 -21.75 -5.80 9.23
C ASN A 81 -20.66 -4.77 9.49
N ASP A 82 -19.51 -5.20 10.03
CA ASP A 82 -18.32 -4.34 10.17
C ASP A 82 -17.90 -3.76 8.82
N LEU A 83 -17.92 -4.61 7.80
CA LEU A 83 -17.58 -4.24 6.44
C LEU A 83 -18.57 -3.22 5.85
N ARG A 84 -19.87 -3.38 6.10
CA ARG A 84 -20.91 -2.42 5.70
C ARG A 84 -20.70 -1.07 6.38
N LEU A 85 -20.45 -1.05 7.68
CA LEU A 85 -20.18 0.19 8.43
C LEU A 85 -18.98 0.94 7.84
N ALA A 86 -17.89 0.22 7.57
CA ALA A 86 -16.71 0.82 6.99
C ALA A 86 -16.92 1.30 5.55
N ALA A 87 -17.68 0.55 4.75
CA ALA A 87 -18.07 0.98 3.40
C ALA A 87 -18.93 2.25 3.43
N THR A 88 -19.87 2.36 4.37
CA THR A 88 -20.67 3.58 4.59
C THR A 88 -19.78 4.76 5.01
N PHE A 89 -18.85 4.56 5.94
CA PHE A 89 -17.87 5.60 6.31
C PHE A 89 -17.06 6.10 5.10
N ILE A 90 -16.55 5.16 4.31
CA ILE A 90 -15.83 5.47 3.06
C ILE A 90 -16.74 6.24 2.12
N GLN A 91 -17.99 5.83 1.91
CA GLN A 91 -18.95 6.50 1.01
C GLN A 91 -19.28 7.94 1.43
N HIS A 92 -19.28 8.27 2.71
CA HIS A 92 -19.56 9.65 3.18
C HIS A 92 -18.32 10.55 3.29
N THR A 93 -17.11 10.01 3.11
CA THR A 93 -15.88 10.81 3.23
C THR A 93 -15.61 11.71 2.01
N THR A 94 -15.66 13.03 2.15
CA THR A 94 -15.52 13.97 1.02
C THR A 94 -14.09 14.20 0.54
N LYS A 95 -13.08 13.83 1.34
CA LYS A 95 -11.66 13.95 0.97
C LYS A 95 -11.17 12.73 0.17
N PRO A 96 -10.11 12.88 -0.65
CA PRO A 96 -9.37 11.74 -1.20
C PRO A 96 -8.99 10.72 -0.12
N LEU A 97 -8.96 9.44 -0.48
CA LEU A 97 -8.72 8.34 0.46
C LEU A 97 -7.46 7.58 0.07
N CYS A 98 -6.68 7.20 1.08
CA CYS A 98 -5.70 6.14 1.00
C CYS A 98 -6.19 5.00 1.91
N ILE A 99 -6.51 3.86 1.31
CA ILE A 99 -6.99 2.68 2.04
C ILE A 99 -5.85 1.69 2.12
N LEU A 100 -5.47 1.34 3.35
CA LEU A 100 -4.55 0.25 3.64
C LEU A 100 -5.36 -0.96 4.08
N TRP A 101 -5.26 -2.07 3.34
CA TRP A 101 -6.01 -3.30 3.62
C TRP A 101 -5.08 -4.45 3.95
N TYR A 102 -5.01 -4.80 5.23
CA TYR A 102 -4.39 -6.03 5.72
C TYR A 102 -5.42 -7.16 5.70
N GLY A 103 -5.38 -8.00 4.66
CA GLY A 103 -6.34 -9.07 4.46
C GLY A 103 -6.05 -9.81 3.16
N ASN A 104 -6.38 -11.10 3.11
CA ASN A 104 -6.00 -11.94 1.98
C ASN A 104 -6.71 -11.55 0.69
N ASP A 105 -7.98 -11.14 0.79
CA ASP A 105 -8.75 -10.66 -0.37
C ASP A 105 -9.71 -9.53 0.03
N LEU A 106 -9.65 -8.41 -0.69
CA LEU A 106 -10.72 -7.42 -0.61
C LEU A 106 -11.94 -7.94 -1.39
N PRO A 107 -13.15 -8.00 -0.79
CA PRO A 107 -14.34 -8.46 -1.49
C PRO A 107 -14.55 -7.72 -2.81
N LEU A 108 -14.74 -8.47 -3.90
CA LEU A 108 -14.77 -7.91 -5.26
C LEU A 108 -15.83 -6.82 -5.44
N SER A 109 -16.97 -6.93 -4.74
CA SER A 109 -18.00 -5.89 -4.71
C SER A 109 -17.49 -4.55 -4.18
N LEU A 110 -16.67 -4.58 -3.13
CA LEU A 110 -16.05 -3.38 -2.57
C LEU A 110 -14.90 -2.90 -3.41
N PHE A 111 -14.07 -3.82 -3.89
CA PHE A 111 -13.00 -3.48 -4.82
C PHE A 111 -13.57 -2.71 -6.00
N ASN A 112 -14.63 -3.21 -6.64
CA ASN A 112 -15.29 -2.54 -7.75
C ASN A 112 -15.96 -1.23 -7.33
N LEU A 113 -16.64 -1.20 -6.18
CA LEU A 113 -17.26 0.02 -5.67
C LEU A 113 -16.23 1.15 -5.45
N TRP A 114 -15.08 0.85 -4.87
CA TRP A 114 -14.03 1.82 -4.59
C TRP A 114 -13.09 2.07 -5.78
N SER A 115 -13.08 1.15 -6.74
CA SER A 115 -12.32 1.26 -7.99
C SER A 115 -13.07 1.96 -9.12
N SER A 116 -14.40 1.96 -9.09
CA SER A 116 -15.22 2.47 -10.18
C SER A 116 -15.31 3.99 -10.12
N ASN A 117 -15.02 4.64 -11.26
CA ASN A 117 -15.01 6.09 -11.44
C ASN A 117 -16.35 6.79 -11.14
N HIS A 118 -17.40 6.06 -10.79
CA HIS A 118 -18.77 6.61 -10.74
C HIS A 118 -19.15 7.29 -9.43
N ASN A 119 -18.44 7.08 -8.31
CA ASN A 119 -18.85 7.66 -7.02
C ASN A 119 -17.75 8.37 -6.21
N LYS A 120 -16.47 7.99 -6.34
CA LYS A 120 -15.33 8.69 -5.70
C LYS A 120 -14.08 8.55 -6.53
N GLU A 121 -13.73 9.61 -7.25
CA GLU A 121 -12.62 9.55 -8.19
C GLU A 121 -11.26 9.41 -7.49
N ASP A 122 -11.09 9.69 -6.19
CA ASP A 122 -9.76 9.75 -5.57
C ASP A 122 -9.53 8.75 -4.44
N ILE A 123 -9.69 7.46 -4.73
CA ILE A 123 -9.29 6.38 -3.81
C ILE A 123 -8.03 5.70 -4.31
N THR A 124 -6.98 5.69 -3.48
CA THR A 124 -5.84 4.79 -3.62
C THR A 124 -6.07 3.57 -2.72
N LEU A 125 -5.86 2.39 -3.29
CA LEU A 125 -5.95 1.11 -2.58
C LEU A 125 -4.56 0.50 -2.48
N ILE A 126 -4.08 0.26 -1.25
CA ILE A 126 -2.90 -0.55 -0.96
C ILE A 126 -3.39 -1.76 -0.16
N CYS A 127 -3.47 -2.89 -0.83
CA CYS A 127 -3.95 -4.14 -0.24
C CYS A 127 -2.80 -5.11 -0.10
N GLY A 128 -2.92 -6.06 0.82
CA GLY A 128 -1.84 -6.99 1.05
C GLY A 128 -2.23 -8.18 1.88
N GLY A 129 -1.69 -9.32 1.47
CA GLY A 129 -2.05 -10.62 2.00
C GLY A 129 -1.06 -11.71 1.60
N THR A 130 -1.37 -12.94 2.00
CA THR A 130 -0.56 -14.12 1.72
C THR A 130 -0.88 -14.77 0.38
N THR A 131 -2.10 -14.55 -0.12
CA THR A 131 -2.60 -15.18 -1.34
C THR A 131 -2.81 -14.17 -2.45
N ILE A 132 -2.74 -14.65 -3.69
CA ILE A 132 -2.96 -13.83 -4.88
C ILE A 132 -4.41 -13.42 -4.95
N SER A 133 -4.64 -12.11 -5.01
CA SER A 133 -5.99 -11.60 -5.19
C SER A 133 -6.50 -11.76 -6.61
N ARG A 134 -7.80 -12.04 -6.74
CA ARG A 134 -8.50 -12.13 -8.03
C ARG A 134 -8.84 -10.77 -8.64
N ALA A 135 -8.69 -9.69 -7.88
CA ALA A 135 -9.04 -8.35 -8.35
C ALA A 135 -8.01 -7.76 -9.33
N GLU A 136 -8.44 -6.81 -10.14
CA GLU A 136 -7.59 -6.17 -11.16
C GLU A 136 -6.77 -5.01 -10.58
N TYR A 137 -5.70 -5.37 -9.88
CA TYR A 137 -4.70 -4.41 -9.39
C TYR A 137 -3.87 -3.81 -10.53
N THR A 138 -3.49 -2.54 -10.37
CA THR A 138 -2.62 -1.82 -11.32
C THR A 138 -1.17 -2.21 -11.16
N SER A 139 -0.76 -2.54 -9.93
CA SER A 139 0.59 -3.00 -9.61
C SER A 139 0.57 -4.11 -8.56
N ILE A 140 1.50 -5.05 -8.69
CA ILE A 140 1.70 -6.14 -7.73
C ILE A 140 3.16 -6.11 -7.27
N PHE A 141 3.35 -6.11 -5.96
CA PHE A 141 4.66 -6.12 -5.31
C PHE A 141 4.84 -7.47 -4.63
N TRP A 142 5.98 -8.10 -4.88
CA TRP A 142 6.35 -9.33 -4.19
C TRP A 142 7.43 -9.03 -3.16
N SER A 143 7.30 -9.64 -1.98
CA SER A 143 8.37 -9.58 -0.99
C SER A 143 9.67 -10.17 -1.55
N THR A 144 10.82 -9.73 -1.02
CA THR A 144 12.15 -10.25 -1.38
C THR A 144 12.29 -11.76 -1.13
N LYS A 145 11.41 -12.35 -0.32
CA LYS A 145 11.43 -13.78 0.00
C LYS A 145 10.67 -14.64 -1.01
N SER A 146 9.79 -14.02 -1.81
CA SER A 146 8.85 -14.74 -2.68
C SER A 146 9.58 -15.64 -3.68
N SER A 147 9.03 -16.82 -3.95
CA SER A 147 9.66 -17.83 -4.81
C SER A 147 9.30 -17.65 -6.29
N TYR A 148 10.07 -18.30 -7.18
CA TYR A 148 9.73 -18.33 -8.60
C TYR A 148 8.35 -18.98 -8.84
N ASP A 149 8.03 -20.04 -8.09
CA ASP A 149 6.78 -20.78 -8.25
C ASP A 149 5.55 -19.96 -7.82
N GLU A 150 5.73 -19.00 -6.90
CA GLU A 150 4.69 -18.02 -6.54
C GLU A 150 4.54 -16.93 -7.61
N ILE A 151 5.65 -16.40 -8.11
CA ILE A 151 5.64 -15.22 -9.00
C ILE A 151 5.26 -15.59 -10.43
N HIS A 152 5.86 -16.67 -10.97
CA HIS A 152 5.79 -17.03 -12.38
C HIS A 152 4.36 -17.23 -12.90
N PRO A 153 3.46 -17.98 -12.22
CA PRO A 153 2.10 -18.17 -12.71
C PRO A 153 1.32 -16.86 -12.85
N ILE A 154 1.55 -15.91 -11.93
CA ILE A 154 0.86 -14.60 -11.93
C ILE A 154 1.35 -13.75 -13.10
N ILE A 155 2.67 -13.64 -13.25
CA ILE A 155 3.27 -12.86 -14.33
C ILE A 155 2.86 -13.46 -15.67
N LEU A 156 2.90 -14.79 -15.82
CA LEU A 156 2.51 -15.45 -17.05
C LEU A 156 1.03 -15.17 -17.39
N TYR A 157 0.13 -15.27 -16.42
CA TYR A 157 -1.28 -14.93 -16.61
C TYR A 157 -1.48 -13.47 -17.03
N LYS A 158 -0.70 -12.54 -16.47
CA LYS A 158 -0.81 -11.10 -16.75
C LYS A 158 -0.09 -10.65 -18.03
N MET A 159 0.99 -11.33 -18.44
CA MET A 159 1.79 -10.98 -19.63
C MET A 159 1.38 -11.74 -20.89
N THR A 160 0.66 -12.86 -20.77
CA THR A 160 0.18 -13.61 -21.95
C THR A 160 -0.77 -12.80 -22.84
N SER A 161 -1.40 -11.75 -22.31
CA SER A 161 -2.21 -10.79 -23.07
C SER A 161 -1.41 -9.84 -23.97
N THR A 162 -0.10 -9.65 -23.73
CA THR A 162 0.71 -8.62 -24.42
C THR A 162 1.89 -9.17 -25.24
N GLY A 163 2.14 -10.48 -25.22
CA GLY A 163 3.02 -11.14 -26.18
C GLY A 163 4.51 -11.23 -25.81
N THR A 164 4.91 -10.70 -24.66
CA THR A 164 6.30 -10.79 -24.14
C THR A 164 6.55 -12.16 -23.51
N ARG A 165 7.03 -13.12 -24.34
CA ARG A 165 7.16 -14.54 -23.96
C ARG A 165 8.57 -15.00 -23.56
N ASN A 166 9.61 -14.17 -23.68
CA ASN A 166 10.99 -14.57 -23.41
C ASN A 166 11.64 -13.72 -22.31
N MET A 167 11.20 -13.90 -21.07
CA MET A 167 11.91 -13.35 -19.90
C MET A 167 12.50 -14.49 -19.07
N ASP A 168 13.79 -14.42 -18.77
CA ASP A 168 14.39 -15.30 -17.75
C ASP A 168 14.02 -14.78 -16.36
N LEU A 169 12.77 -15.04 -15.98
CA LEU A 169 12.24 -14.61 -14.69
C LEU A 169 13.00 -15.24 -13.51
N LYS A 170 13.64 -16.41 -13.70
CA LYS A 170 14.48 -17.01 -12.66
C LYS A 170 15.68 -16.14 -12.36
N LEU A 171 16.37 -15.67 -13.40
CA LEU A 171 17.52 -14.77 -13.26
C LEU A 171 17.09 -13.44 -12.60
N ILE A 172 16.00 -12.82 -13.08
CA ILE A 172 15.50 -11.55 -12.52
C ILE A 172 15.17 -11.67 -11.04
N ILE A 173 14.49 -12.75 -10.63
CA ILE A 173 14.16 -12.98 -9.23
C ILE A 173 15.43 -13.21 -8.40
N GLN A 174 16.43 -13.92 -8.93
CA GLN A 174 17.71 -14.10 -8.25
C GLN A 174 18.45 -12.78 -8.05
N GLU A 175 18.49 -11.92 -9.06
CA GLU A 175 19.11 -10.58 -8.97
C GLU A 175 18.39 -9.68 -7.98
N CYS A 176 17.05 -9.66 -7.99
CA CYS A 176 16.24 -8.90 -7.03
C CYS A 176 16.53 -9.36 -5.59
N LYS A 177 16.62 -10.68 -5.38
CA LYS A 177 16.99 -11.26 -4.07
C LYS A 177 18.39 -10.87 -3.63
N ALA A 178 19.36 -10.98 -4.52
CA ALA A 178 20.75 -10.62 -4.24
C ALA A 178 20.91 -9.13 -3.91
N SER A 179 20.09 -8.28 -4.52
CA SER A 179 20.08 -6.83 -4.31
C SER A 179 19.13 -6.37 -3.19
N GLU A 180 18.46 -7.31 -2.50
CA GLU A 180 17.45 -7.05 -1.47
C GLU A 180 16.30 -6.12 -1.90
N VAL A 181 15.96 -6.13 -3.19
CA VAL A 181 14.86 -5.33 -3.78
C VAL A 181 13.67 -6.21 -4.11
N SER A 182 12.48 -5.60 -4.04
CA SER A 182 11.22 -6.27 -4.35
C SER A 182 10.92 -6.18 -5.84
N LEU A 183 10.49 -7.29 -6.42
CA LEU A 183 9.99 -7.30 -7.79
C LEU A 183 8.61 -6.65 -7.82
N VAL A 184 8.37 -5.85 -8.86
CA VAL A 184 7.11 -5.16 -9.09
C VAL A 184 6.64 -5.43 -10.51
N TRP A 185 5.38 -5.83 -10.65
CA TRP A 185 4.68 -5.84 -11.93
C TRP A 185 3.74 -4.65 -11.98
N SER A 186 3.70 -3.94 -13.10
CA SER A 186 2.78 -2.82 -13.33
C SER A 186 2.53 -2.65 -14.81
N LYS A 187 1.27 -2.61 -15.26
CA LYS A 187 0.89 -2.30 -16.65
C LYS A 187 1.80 -2.96 -17.70
N ASP A 188 2.00 -4.27 -17.55
CA ASP A 188 2.81 -5.11 -18.45
C ASP A 188 4.33 -4.89 -18.43
N SER A 189 4.86 -4.12 -17.48
CA SER A 189 6.28 -4.00 -17.22
C SER A 189 6.69 -4.67 -15.89
N LEU A 190 7.97 -5.03 -15.81
CA LEU A 190 8.63 -5.42 -14.57
C LEU A 190 9.62 -4.35 -14.16
N SER A 191 9.59 -4.01 -12.88
CA SER A 191 10.46 -3.03 -12.23
C SER A 191 10.90 -3.58 -10.88
N TRP A 192 11.87 -2.92 -10.25
CA TRP A 192 12.26 -3.22 -8.87
C TRP A 192 11.90 -2.07 -7.95
N PHE A 193 11.73 -2.38 -6.67
CA PHE A 193 11.48 -1.41 -5.63
C PHE A 193 12.30 -1.69 -4.39
N ASP A 194 13.09 -0.70 -3.97
CA ASP A 194 13.92 -0.80 -2.77
C ASP A 194 13.20 -0.18 -1.57
N PHE A 195 12.61 -1.02 -0.73
CA PHE A 195 11.98 -0.59 0.52
C PHE A 195 12.97 0.00 1.54
N ASN A 196 14.26 -0.35 1.47
CA ASN A 196 15.29 0.18 2.37
C ASN A 196 15.65 1.62 2.03
N SER A 197 15.70 1.99 0.75
CA SER A 197 15.92 3.38 0.31
C SER A 197 14.89 4.35 0.90
N VAL A 198 13.66 3.90 1.14
CA VAL A 198 12.53 4.72 1.60
C VAL A 198 12.39 4.72 3.13
N LYS A 199 13.17 3.92 3.87
CA LYS A 199 13.06 3.86 5.35
C LYS A 199 13.28 5.22 6.02
N ASN A 200 14.11 6.08 5.43
CA ASN A 200 14.50 7.37 6.01
C ASN A 200 13.83 8.59 5.36
N SER A 201 12.98 8.41 4.34
CA SER A 201 12.43 9.51 3.54
C SER A 201 11.01 9.96 3.94
N GLY A 202 10.51 9.53 5.10
CA GLY A 202 9.19 9.96 5.60
C GLY A 202 9.30 11.11 6.62
N PRO A 203 8.26 11.97 6.75
CA PRO A 203 8.22 12.96 7.81
C PRO A 203 8.15 12.26 9.17
N HIS A 204 9.20 12.43 9.96
CA HIS A 204 9.20 12.00 11.35
C HIS A 204 8.47 13.03 12.20
N ILE A 205 7.39 12.62 12.87
CA ILE A 205 6.79 13.43 13.93
C ILE A 205 7.79 13.45 15.09
N ASN A 206 8.46 14.59 15.27
CA ASN A 206 9.29 14.81 16.44
C ASN A 206 8.36 15.10 17.63
N TYR A 207 8.05 14.06 18.42
CA TYR A 207 7.14 14.15 19.56
C TYR A 207 7.60 15.17 20.61
N THR A 208 8.91 15.37 20.77
CA THR A 208 9.47 16.40 21.65
C THR A 208 9.09 17.79 21.16
N HIS A 209 9.29 18.05 19.87
CA HIS A 209 8.96 19.34 19.25
C HIS A 209 7.44 19.59 19.22
N ALA A 210 6.64 18.56 18.96
CA ALA A 210 5.18 18.66 19.05
C ALA A 210 4.70 18.93 20.48
N SER A 211 5.30 18.28 21.48
CA SER A 211 5.00 18.51 22.90
C SER A 211 5.38 19.92 23.34
N GLU A 212 6.54 20.42 22.92
CA GLU A 212 6.99 21.78 23.22
C GLU A 212 6.05 22.81 22.60
N TYR A 213 5.70 22.63 21.32
CA TYR A 213 4.74 23.49 20.64
C TYR A 213 3.38 23.54 21.35
N LEU A 214 2.84 22.39 21.76
CA LEU A 214 1.57 22.32 22.49
C LEU A 214 1.64 23.04 23.85
N ARG A 215 2.77 22.96 24.55
CA ARG A 215 2.98 23.72 25.80
C ARG A 215 3.00 25.22 25.55
N THR A 216 3.79 25.67 24.57
CA THR A 216 3.88 27.10 24.23
C THR A 216 2.52 27.66 23.79
N LEU A 217 1.72 26.85 23.10
CA LEU A 217 0.38 27.24 22.65
C LEU A 217 -0.61 27.33 23.82
N ALA A 218 -0.51 26.44 24.81
CA ALA A 218 -1.28 26.52 26.05
C ALA A 218 -0.93 27.79 26.84
N ASP A 219 0.37 28.07 27.04
CA ASP A 219 0.84 29.27 27.75
C ASP A 219 0.39 30.57 27.04
N ALA A 220 0.38 30.56 25.70
CA ALA A 220 -0.07 31.70 24.89
C ALA A 220 -1.60 31.91 24.93
N LEU A 221 -2.37 30.87 25.22
CA LEU A 221 -3.83 30.97 25.42
C LEU A 221 -4.16 31.47 26.83
N GLU A 222 -3.50 30.92 27.86
CA GLU A 222 -3.68 31.37 29.26
C GLU A 222 -3.28 32.84 29.45
N SER A 223 -2.25 33.31 28.74
CA SER A 223 -1.83 34.73 28.78
C SER A 223 -2.75 35.68 28.02
N LYS A 224 -3.68 35.18 27.20
CA LYS A 224 -4.70 35.99 26.50
C LYS A 224 -6.05 36.04 27.23
N GLU A 225 -6.29 35.13 28.15
CA GLU A 225 -7.51 35.10 28.98
C GLU A 225 -7.39 35.92 30.28
N ASN A 226 -6.19 36.37 30.63
CA ASN A 226 -5.92 37.33 31.72
C ASN A 226 -5.64 38.74 31.17
#